data_AF-A0A8T5DF24-F1
#
_entry.id   AF-A0A8T5DF24-F1
#
_cell.length_a   1.000
_cell.length_b   1.000
_cell.length_c   1.000
_cell.angle_alpha   90.00
_cell.angle_beta   90.00
_cell.angle_gamma   90.00
#
_symmetry.space_group_name_H-M   'P 1'
#
loop_
_entity.id
_entity.type
_entity.pdbx_description
1 polymer ?
#
loop_
_entity_poly.entity_id
_entity_poly.type
_entity_poly.pdbx_seq_one_letter_code
_entity_poly.pdbx_strand_id
1 'polypeptide(L)'
;MRPEYIKLDTDKPTYIRKDRLNAIANIDMTVFDCDGVLLDVRRSYNKAVAKTTIMIIDAFTGTMLPDTLFDGALNFKYKITGGFNSDWAHTYAYIMRILVEAGPEGLKEINRMA
;
A
#
# COMPACT_ATOMS: atom_id res chain seq x y z
N MET A 1 23.81 -17.14 3.47
CA MET A 1 24.91 -16.18 3.74
C MET A 1 24.34 -14.78 3.59
N ARG A 2 24.58 -13.85 4.52
CA ARG A 2 24.10 -12.46 4.38
C ARG A 2 24.98 -11.74 3.35
N PRO A 3 24.41 -10.95 2.42
CA PRO A 3 25.21 -10.21 1.44
C PRO A 3 26.09 -9.16 2.14
N GLU A 4 27.35 -9.08 1.74
CA GLU A 4 28.30 -8.05 2.18
C GLU A 4 28.18 -6.79 1.32
N TYR A 5 28.36 -5.62 1.94
CA TYR A 5 28.24 -4.32 1.28
C TYR A 5 29.52 -3.50 1.46
N ILE A 6 29.89 -2.77 0.42
CA ILE A 6 30.93 -1.75 0.45
C ILE A 6 30.22 -0.40 0.55
N LYS A 7 30.58 0.39 1.57
CA LYS A 7 30.11 1.76 1.72
C LYS A 7 31.00 2.67 0.87
N LEU A 8 30.39 3.53 0.07
CA LEU A 8 31.10 4.55 -0.71
C LEU A 8 31.14 5.87 0.06
N ASP A 9 32.20 6.64 -0.17
CA ASP A 9 32.33 8.00 0.35
C ASP A 9 31.68 8.97 -0.65
N THR A 10 30.41 9.28 -0.39
CA THR A 10 29.60 10.19 -1.19
C THR A 10 28.75 11.06 -0.27
N ASP A 11 28.21 12.17 -0.77
CA ASP A 11 27.38 13.12 0.01
C ASP A 11 26.17 12.47 0.70
N LYS A 12 25.72 11.31 0.21
CA LYS A 12 24.66 10.49 0.80
C LYS A 12 25.18 9.09 1.15
N PRO A 13 24.58 8.37 2.11
CA PRO A 13 24.93 6.98 2.38
C PRO A 13 24.68 6.10 1.15
N THR A 14 25.75 5.67 0.50
CA THR A 14 25.71 4.85 -0.72
C THR A 14 26.41 3.51 -0.47
N TYR A 15 25.80 2.43 -0.94
CA TYR A 15 26.28 1.07 -0.72
C TYR A 15 26.26 0.26 -2.01
N ILE A 16 27.30 -0.53 -2.23
CA ILE A 16 27.38 -1.49 -3.33
C ILE A 16 27.45 -2.90 -2.74
N ARG A 17 26.64 -3.82 -3.28
CA ARG A 17 26.78 -5.25 -2.97
C ARG A 17 28.10 -5.79 -3.50
N LYS A 18 28.94 -6.30 -2.60
CA LYS A 18 30.30 -6.75 -2.93
C LYS A 18 30.30 -7.88 -3.97
N ASP A 19 29.32 -8.78 -3.91
CA ASP A 19 29.15 -9.89 -4.85
C ASP A 19 28.67 -9.47 -6.25
N ARG A 20 28.29 -8.19 -6.43
CA ARG A 20 27.77 -7.66 -7.70
C ARG A 20 28.69 -6.66 -8.39
N LEU A 21 29.86 -6.34 -7.82
CA LEU A 21 30.81 -5.36 -8.38
C LEU A 21 31.17 -5.66 -9.84
N ASN A 22 31.61 -6.88 -10.14
CA ASN A 22 31.99 -7.27 -11.49
C ASN A 22 30.82 -7.25 -12.47
N ALA A 23 29.60 -7.56 -11.99
CA ALA A 23 28.42 -7.49 -12.83
C ALA A 23 28.08 -6.03 -13.16
N ILE A 24 28.10 -5.14 -12.16
CA ILE A 24 27.83 -3.70 -12.32
C ILE A 24 28.85 -3.03 -13.25
N ALA A 25 30.13 -3.41 -13.17
CA ALA A 25 31.18 -2.84 -14.01
C ALA A 25 31.02 -3.15 -15.52
N ASN A 26 30.21 -4.15 -15.88
CA ASN A 26 30.06 -4.66 -17.24
C ASN A 26 28.62 -4.50 -17.78
N ILE A 27 27.80 -3.61 -17.20
CA ILE A 27 26.44 -3.38 -17.70
C ILE A 27 26.43 -2.31 -18.80
N ASP A 28 25.68 -2.57 -19.86
CA ASP A 28 25.40 -1.57 -20.91
C ASP A 28 24.16 -0.73 -20.60
N MET A 29 23.28 -1.23 -19.73
CA MET A 29 22.00 -0.60 -19.39
C MET A 29 21.67 -0.77 -17.91
N THR A 30 21.15 0.30 -17.31
CA THR A 30 20.53 0.27 -15.99
C THR A 30 19.04 0.57 -16.15
N VAL A 31 18.19 -0.31 -15.63
CA VAL A 31 16.74 -0.11 -15.57
C VAL A 31 16.34 0.11 -14.12
N PHE A 32 15.64 1.20 -13.87
CA PHE A 32 15.10 1.53 -12.56
C PHE A 32 13.60 1.27 -12.54
N ASP A 33 13.13 0.59 -11.50
CA ASP A 33 11.72 0.62 -11.16
C ASP A 33 11.33 2.05 -10.75
N CYS A 34 10.06 2.40 -10.85
CA CYS A 34 9.56 3.70 -10.43
C CYS A 34 9.26 3.69 -8.92
N ASP A 35 8.36 2.81 -8.50
CA ASP A 35 7.77 2.86 -7.17
C ASP A 35 8.69 2.24 -6.12
N GLY A 36 9.03 3.02 -5.09
CA GLY A 36 9.95 2.58 -4.05
C GLY A 36 11.43 2.61 -4.47
N VAL A 37 11.74 3.05 -5.69
CA VAL A 37 13.11 3.28 -6.19
C VAL A 37 13.30 4.75 -6.57
N LEU A 38 12.58 5.23 -7.59
CA LEU A 38 12.62 6.64 -8.03
C LEU A 38 11.58 7.50 -7.29
N LEU A 39 10.46 6.91 -6.90
CA LEU A 39 9.33 7.58 -6.26
C LEU A 39 9.10 7.04 -4.85
N ASP A 40 9.00 7.95 -3.87
CA ASP A 40 8.55 7.60 -2.52
C ASP A 40 7.02 7.48 -2.47
N VAL A 41 6.54 6.25 -2.68
CA VAL A 41 5.10 5.94 -2.72
C VAL A 41 4.52 5.54 -1.36
N ARG A 42 5.30 5.55 -0.27
CA ARG A 42 4.90 4.98 1.04
C ARG A 42 3.56 5.50 1.59
N ARG A 43 3.19 6.73 1.24
CA ARG A 43 1.95 7.38 1.71
C ARG A 43 0.86 7.55 0.64
N SER A 44 1.11 7.14 -0.60
CA SER A 44 0.21 7.43 -1.73
C SER A 44 -0.93 6.41 -1.82
N TYR A 45 -0.60 5.16 -2.17
CA TYR A 45 -1.55 4.08 -2.40
C TYR A 45 -2.43 3.79 -1.17
N ASN A 46 -1.83 3.61 0.00
CA ASN A 46 -2.57 3.34 1.23
C ASN A 46 -3.58 4.46 1.56
N LYS A 47 -3.19 5.72 1.33
CA LYS A 47 -4.06 6.87 1.58
C LYS A 47 -5.17 6.97 0.53
N ALA A 48 -4.89 6.62 -0.72
CA ALA A 48 -5.90 6.57 -1.78
C ALA A 48 -6.96 5.50 -1.47
N VAL A 49 -6.55 4.28 -1.09
CA VAL A 49 -7.46 3.19 -0.68
C VAL A 49 -8.32 3.62 0.51
N ALA A 50 -7.71 4.20 1.55
CA ALA A 50 -8.42 4.67 2.74
C ALA A 50 -9.46 5.74 2.39
N LYS A 51 -9.05 6.81 1.71
CA LYS A 51 -9.95 7.91 1.32
C LYS A 51 -11.09 7.43 0.43
N THR A 52 -10.79 6.57 -0.54
CA THR A 52 -11.81 6.04 -1.45
C THR A 52 -12.83 5.19 -0.68
N THR A 53 -12.37 4.35 0.25
CA THR A 53 -13.26 3.57 1.13
C THR A 53 -14.16 4.49 1.95
N ILE A 54 -13.58 5.51 2.61
CA ILE A 54 -14.32 6.47 3.44
C ILE A 54 -15.37 7.20 2.61
N MET A 55 -14.98 7.72 1.44
CA MET A 55 -15.89 8.45 0.56
C MET A 55 -17.05 7.58 0.07
N ILE A 56 -16.80 6.32 -0.26
CA ILE A 56 -17.85 5.40 -0.72
C ILE A 56 -18.78 5.08 0.45
N ILE A 57 -18.25 4.72 1.62
CA ILE A 57 -19.09 4.44 2.79
C ILE A 57 -19.94 5.66 3.15
N ASP A 58 -19.35 6.85 3.26
CA ASP A 58 -20.10 8.07 3.55
C ASP A 58 -21.22 8.32 2.54
N ALA A 59 -20.94 8.18 1.23
CA ALA A 59 -21.93 8.37 0.18
C ALA A 59 -23.13 7.41 0.25
N PHE A 60 -22.92 6.16 0.65
CA PHE A 60 -24.00 5.16 0.76
C PHE A 60 -24.68 5.13 2.14
N THR A 61 -23.99 5.57 3.18
CA THR A 61 -24.40 5.32 4.58
C THR A 61 -24.61 6.60 5.41
N GLY A 62 -24.20 7.76 4.89
CA GLY A 62 -24.10 9.01 5.65
C GLY A 62 -23.13 8.97 6.83
N THR A 63 -22.31 7.92 6.95
CA THR A 63 -21.38 7.72 8.05
C THR A 63 -19.95 7.99 7.62
N MET A 64 -19.33 8.99 8.25
CA MET A 64 -17.92 9.30 8.06
C MET A 64 -17.04 8.40 8.94
N LEU A 65 -16.26 7.52 8.31
CA LEU A 65 -15.32 6.65 9.01
C LEU A 65 -14.03 7.41 9.39
N PRO A 66 -13.41 7.11 10.54
CA PRO A 66 -12.14 7.72 10.93
C PRO A 66 -10.97 7.15 10.11
N ASP A 67 -10.08 8.02 9.63
CA ASP A 67 -8.84 7.65 8.91
C ASP A 67 -7.98 6.62 9.67
N THR A 68 -8.03 6.63 11.01
CA THR A 68 -7.28 5.72 11.87
C THR A 68 -7.66 4.25 11.71
N LEU A 69 -8.80 3.94 11.08
CA LEU A 69 -9.22 2.57 10.75
C LEU A 69 -8.27 1.93 9.72
N PHE A 70 -7.56 2.74 8.93
CA PHE A 70 -6.70 2.31 7.83
C PHE A 70 -5.22 2.35 8.22
N ASP A 71 -4.78 1.35 8.99
CA ASP A 71 -3.38 1.19 9.38
C ASP A 71 -2.53 0.57 8.24
N GLY A 72 -1.30 1.05 8.09
CA GLY A 72 -0.30 0.49 7.18
C GLY A 72 0.01 -0.98 7.45
N ALA A 73 -0.06 -1.45 8.70
CA ALA A 73 0.16 -2.86 9.03
C ALA A 73 -0.99 -3.75 8.50
N LEU A 74 -2.23 -3.27 8.54
CA LEU A 74 -3.38 -3.97 7.98
C LEU A 74 -3.30 -4.02 6.45
N ASN A 75 -2.98 -2.90 5.81
CA ASN A 75 -2.75 -2.82 4.37
C ASN A 75 -1.67 -3.80 3.90
N PHE A 76 -0.56 -3.88 4.64
CA PHE A 76 0.51 -4.83 4.35
C PHE A 76 0.02 -6.27 4.42
N LYS A 77 -0.78 -6.62 5.44
CA LYS A 77 -1.36 -7.97 5.57
C LYS A 77 -2.24 -8.35 4.39
N TYR A 78 -3.04 -7.43 3.84
CA TYR A 78 -3.81 -7.69 2.62
C TYR A 78 -2.89 -7.94 1.42
N LYS A 79 -1.86 -7.10 1.22
CA LYS A 79 -0.96 -7.24 0.06
C LYS A 79 -0.16 -8.55 0.08
N ILE A 80 0.26 -9.04 1.24
CA ILE A 80 1.02 -10.32 1.32
C ILE A 80 0.16 -11.57 1.07
N THR A 81 -1.18 -11.46 1.05
CA THR A 81 -2.04 -12.59 0.64
C THR A 81 -2.02 -12.85 -0.87
N GLY A 82 -1.44 -11.93 -1.66
CA GLY A 82 -1.31 -12.04 -3.11
C GLY A 82 -2.55 -11.63 -3.91
N GLY A 83 -3.76 -11.69 -3.32
CA GLY A 83 -5.02 -11.37 -4.00
C GLY A 83 -5.35 -9.87 -4.13
N PHE A 84 -4.65 -8.99 -3.40
CA PHE A 84 -4.97 -7.56 -3.28
C PHE A 84 -3.85 -6.65 -3.80
N ASN A 85 -3.17 -7.06 -4.88
CA ASN A 85 -2.17 -6.21 -5.52
C ASN A 85 -2.80 -5.03 -6.28
N SER A 86 -4.08 -5.14 -6.65
CA SER A 86 -4.88 -4.03 -7.17
C SER A 86 -5.51 -3.24 -6.03
N ASP A 87 -5.26 -1.94 -5.99
CA ASP A 87 -5.84 -1.05 -4.98
C ASP A 87 -7.37 -0.95 -5.08
N TRP A 88 -7.96 -1.25 -6.25
CA TRP A 88 -9.42 -1.35 -6.40
C TRP A 88 -9.97 -2.57 -5.68
N ALA A 89 -9.34 -3.74 -5.86
CA ALA A 89 -9.72 -4.96 -5.16
C ALA A 89 -9.54 -4.80 -3.64
N HIS A 90 -8.48 -4.10 -3.22
CA HIS A 90 -8.22 -3.81 -1.82
C HIS A 90 -9.29 -2.88 -1.22
N THR A 91 -9.65 -1.81 -1.93
CA THR A 91 -10.74 -0.90 -1.55
C THR A 91 -12.05 -1.66 -1.41
N TYR A 92 -12.39 -2.50 -2.39
CA TYR A 92 -13.58 -3.33 -2.34
C TYR A 92 -13.60 -4.25 -1.11
N ALA A 93 -12.48 -4.92 -0.81
CA ALA A 93 -12.39 -5.79 0.36
C ALA A 93 -12.59 -5.03 1.68
N TYR A 94 -12.06 -3.81 1.80
CA TYR A 94 -12.32 -2.97 2.96
C TYR A 94 -13.80 -2.63 3.11
N ILE A 95 -14.45 -2.18 2.03
CA ILE A 95 -15.88 -1.86 2.04
C ILE A 95 -16.69 -3.08 2.47
N MET A 96 -16.45 -4.24 1.83
CA MET A 96 -17.18 -5.47 2.15
C MET A 96 -16.99 -5.88 3.60
N ARG A 97 -15.76 -5.81 4.12
CA ARG A 97 -15.47 -6.10 5.51
C ARG A 97 -16.24 -5.18 6.45
N ILE A 98 -16.19 -3.87 6.20
CA ILE A 98 -16.89 -2.86 7.02
C ILE A 98 -18.40 -3.13 7.03
N LEU A 99 -19.00 -3.38 5.87
CA LEU A 99 -20.43 -3.65 5.75
C LEU A 99 -20.84 -4.94 6.47
N VAL A 100 -20.02 -6.00 6.40
CA VAL A 100 -20.26 -7.25 7.13
C VAL A 100 -20.13 -7.04 8.65
N GLU A 101 -19.10 -6.32 9.10
CA GLU A 101 -18.86 -6.05 10.52
C GLU A 101 -19.92 -5.12 11.14
N ALA A 102 -20.52 -4.21 10.35
CA ALA A 102 -21.61 -3.34 10.79
C ALA A 102 -22.89 -4.10 11.20
N GLY A 103 -23.08 -5.32 10.68
CA GLY A 103 -24.21 -6.17 11.00
C GLY A 103 -25.57 -5.70 10.45
N PRO A 104 -26.65 -6.45 10.72
CA PRO A 104 -27.97 -6.22 10.10
C PRO A 104 -28.60 -4.86 10.44
N GLU A 105 -28.38 -4.36 11.65
CA GLU A 105 -28.93 -3.07 12.07
C GLU A 105 -28.21 -1.89 11.40
N GLY A 106 -26.88 -1.96 11.27
CA GLY A 106 -26.12 -0.98 10.48
C GLY A 106 -26.54 -0.99 9.01
N LEU A 107 -26.71 -2.17 8.40
CA LEU A 107 -27.18 -2.30 7.01
C LEU A 107 -28.62 -1.77 6.79
N LYS A 108 -29.52 -1.90 7.79
CA LYS A 108 -30.88 -1.33 7.73
C LYS A 108 -30.89 0.20 7.79
N GLU A 109 -29.91 0.80 8.45
CA GLU A 109 -29.76 2.25 8.51
C GLU A 109 -29.26 2.78 7.15
N ILE A 110 -28.29 2.09 6.57
CA ILE A 110 -27.76 2.35 5.22
C ILE A 110 -28.87 2.30 4.16
N ASN A 111 -29.67 1.23 4.14
CA ASN A 111 -30.78 1.07 3.18
C ASN A 111 -31.91 2.10 3.34
N ARG A 112 -31.98 2.85 4.45
CA ARG A 112 -32.97 3.94 4.62
C ARG A 112 -32.47 5.28 4.08
N MET A 113 -31.17 5.41 3.82
CA MET A 113 -30.53 6.65 3.37
C MET A 113 -30.29 6.67 1.85
N ALA A 114 -30.41 5.53 1.17
CA ALA A 114 -30.42 5.38 -0.29
C ALA A 114 -31.85 5.48 -0.85
#